data_AF-A0A672KV86-F1
#
_entry.id   AF-A0A672KV86-F1
#
_cell.length_a   1.000
_cell.length_b   1.000
_cell.length_c   1.000
_cell.angle_alpha   90.00
_cell.angle_beta   90.00
_cell.angle_gamma   90.00
#
_symmetry.space_group_name_H-M   'P 1'
#
loop_
_entity.id
_entity.type
_entity.pdbx_description
1 polymer ?
#
loop_
_entity_poly.entity_id
_entity_poly.type
_entity_poly.pdbx_seq_one_letter_code
_entity_poly.pdbx_strand_id
1 'polypeptide(L)'
;SKASIMTSKPTCLIVASAASAGVSARSFHQCFHLCSSVFNLQTATPGGKPIDFAGVDDSTARWVQEFSVKPYANPAKLESIDGARYQALLIPDCPGALNDLAHSGSLARILSHFISHQSEDLCFSDTSWLLGPAPACETHRRKCSYSSIPPASRWRPWSSRTALHKTRSSAAAHTAAGSSSPSPANHLCSL
;
A
#
# COMPACT_ATOMS: atom_id res chain seq x y z
N SER A 1 -40.58 7.93 -21.41
CA SER A 1 -39.59 8.94 -20.97
C SER A 1 -38.56 8.24 -20.10
N LYS A 2 -37.35 7.94 -20.61
CA LYS A 2 -36.32 7.26 -19.81
C LYS A 2 -35.65 8.34 -18.97
N ALA A 3 -36.03 8.45 -17.70
CA ALA A 3 -35.37 9.34 -16.76
C ALA A 3 -33.88 9.01 -16.78
N SER A 4 -33.04 9.98 -17.17
CA SER A 4 -31.61 9.89 -16.98
C SER A 4 -31.39 9.91 -15.47
N ILE A 5 -31.25 8.73 -14.86
CA ILE A 5 -30.80 8.61 -13.47
C ILE A 5 -29.49 9.39 -13.43
N MET A 6 -29.47 10.55 -12.79
CA MET A 6 -28.21 11.21 -12.46
C MET A 6 -27.50 10.28 -11.48
N THR A 7 -26.60 9.45 -11.98
CA THR A 7 -25.83 8.53 -11.15
C THR A 7 -24.97 9.40 -10.25
N SER A 8 -25.27 9.41 -8.94
CA SER A 8 -24.37 10.04 -7.97
C SER A 8 -22.98 9.41 -8.10
N LYS A 9 -21.93 10.21 -7.88
CA LYS A 9 -20.56 9.68 -7.92
C LYS A 9 -20.46 8.47 -6.97
N PRO A 10 -19.91 7.32 -7.42
CA PRO A 10 -19.69 6.18 -6.55
C PRO A 10 -18.77 6.58 -5.39
N THR A 11 -18.84 5.87 -4.27
CA THR A 11 -18.04 6.15 -3.07
C THR A 11 -16.86 5.20 -3.00
N CYS A 12 -15.66 5.72 -2.76
CA CYS A 12 -14.44 4.95 -2.56
C CYS A 12 -13.94 5.11 -1.13
N LEU A 13 -13.65 3.99 -0.48
CA LEU A 13 -13.02 3.94 0.84
C LEU A 13 -11.50 3.87 0.69
N ILE A 14 -10.79 4.86 1.21
CA ILE A 14 -9.34 4.83 1.36
C ILE A 14 -9.02 4.42 2.80
N VAL A 15 -8.47 3.23 2.99
CA VAL A 15 -8.06 2.75 4.32
C VAL A 15 -6.58 3.03 4.51
N ALA A 16 -6.25 3.78 5.57
CA ALA A 16 -4.90 4.19 5.93
C ALA A 16 -4.52 3.61 7.30
N SER A 17 -3.23 3.38 7.51
CA SER A 17 -2.70 3.05 8.84
C SER A 17 -2.70 4.27 9.75
N ALA A 18 -2.87 4.04 11.05
CA ALA A 18 -2.70 5.01 12.13
C ALA A 18 -1.50 4.68 13.02
N ALA A 19 -0.66 3.73 12.62
CA ALA A 19 0.60 3.46 13.30
C ALA A 19 1.64 4.54 12.99
N SER A 20 2.64 4.70 13.86
CA SER A 20 3.69 5.73 13.72
C SER A 20 4.56 5.58 12.47
N ALA A 21 4.67 4.37 11.91
CA ALA A 21 5.32 4.15 10.62
C ALA A 21 4.52 4.72 9.43
N GLY A 22 3.26 5.11 9.67
CA GLY A 22 2.47 5.97 8.80
C GLY A 22 2.10 5.37 7.45
N VAL A 23 1.76 6.29 6.55
CA VAL A 23 1.39 6.03 5.16
C VAL A 23 2.35 6.76 4.24
N SER A 24 2.80 6.12 3.16
CA SER A 24 3.65 6.76 2.15
C SER A 24 2.95 7.99 1.57
N ALA A 25 3.52 9.18 1.79
CA ALA A 25 2.96 10.45 1.30
C ALA A 25 2.74 10.42 -0.21
N ARG A 26 3.69 9.85 -0.95
CA ARG A 26 3.67 9.75 -2.40
C ARG A 26 2.55 8.83 -2.90
N SER A 27 2.45 7.60 -2.38
CA SER A 27 1.41 6.66 -2.81
C SER A 27 0.03 7.16 -2.43
N PHE A 28 -0.15 7.72 -1.23
CA PHE A 28 -1.43 8.29 -0.84
C PHE A 28 -1.83 9.48 -1.73
N HIS A 29 -0.90 10.40 -2.04
CA HIS A 29 -1.17 11.52 -2.94
C HIS A 29 -1.63 11.02 -4.32
N GLN A 30 -0.92 10.05 -4.91
CA GLN A 30 -1.29 9.47 -6.20
C GLN A 30 -2.67 8.82 -6.16
N CYS A 31 -2.92 7.96 -5.17
CA CYS A 31 -4.21 7.32 -4.91
C CYS A 31 -5.34 8.36 -4.80
N PHE A 32 -5.14 9.38 -3.98
CA PHE A 32 -6.13 10.43 -3.74
C PHE A 32 -6.42 11.23 -5.02
N HIS A 33 -5.38 11.59 -5.78
CA HIS A 33 -5.53 12.32 -7.03
C HIS A 33 -6.35 11.51 -8.06
N LEU A 34 -5.99 10.24 -8.27
CA LEU A 34 -6.67 9.34 -9.21
C LEU A 34 -8.16 9.16 -8.87
N CYS A 35 -8.49 9.03 -7.58
CA CYS A 35 -9.86 8.74 -7.17
C CYS A 35 -10.74 9.98 -6.99
N SER A 36 -10.18 11.15 -6.64
CA SER A 36 -10.97 12.34 -6.27
C SER A 36 -11.86 12.90 -7.40
N SER A 37 -11.50 12.67 -8.67
CA SER A 37 -12.31 13.11 -9.81
C SER A 37 -13.48 12.17 -10.10
N VAL A 38 -13.34 10.88 -9.77
CA VAL A 38 -14.28 9.81 -10.13
C VAL A 38 -15.20 9.44 -8.96
N PHE A 39 -14.69 9.44 -7.73
CA PHE A 39 -15.38 8.95 -6.54
C PHE A 39 -15.64 10.06 -5.52
N ASN A 40 -16.71 9.87 -4.73
CA ASN A 40 -16.80 10.46 -3.41
C ASN A 40 -15.84 9.71 -2.48
N LEU A 41 -14.84 10.41 -1.93
CA LEU A 41 -13.83 9.79 -1.09
C LEU A 41 -14.25 9.78 0.38
N GLN A 42 -13.95 8.67 1.06
CA GLN A 42 -13.91 8.62 2.50
C GLN A 42 -12.62 7.96 2.96
N THR A 43 -11.94 8.59 3.90
CA THR A 43 -10.78 8.01 4.57
C THR A 43 -11.22 7.30 5.84
N ALA A 44 -10.55 6.20 6.16
CA ALA A 44 -10.74 5.50 7.43
C ALA A 44 -9.41 5.00 7.98
N THR A 45 -9.27 5.08 9.29
CA THR A 45 -8.10 4.59 10.02
C THR A 45 -8.57 3.86 11.28
N PRO A 46 -7.77 2.96 11.86
CA PRO A 46 -8.07 2.35 13.15
C PRO A 46 -8.33 3.40 14.22
N GLY A 47 -9.51 3.35 14.85
CA GLY A 47 -9.94 4.33 15.85
C GLY A 47 -10.23 5.75 15.33
N GLY A 48 -10.17 5.99 14.01
CA GLY A 48 -10.39 7.31 13.40
C GLY A 48 -9.29 8.31 13.73
N LYS A 49 -8.08 7.81 13.97
CA LYS A 49 -6.90 8.64 14.27
C LYS A 49 -6.43 9.37 13.01
N PRO A 50 -5.84 10.57 13.14
CA PRO A 50 -5.21 11.27 12.02
C PRO A 50 -4.21 10.40 11.25
N ILE A 51 -4.04 10.68 9.97
CA ILE A 51 -3.08 9.98 9.11
C ILE A 51 -1.71 10.63 9.29
N ASP A 52 -0.75 9.85 9.76
CA ASP A 52 0.66 10.25 9.76
C ASP A 52 1.31 9.86 8.43
N PHE A 53 1.95 10.83 7.78
CA PHE A 53 2.61 10.61 6.49
C PHE A 53 4.10 10.31 6.67
N ALA A 54 4.54 9.18 6.11
CA ALA A 54 5.93 8.78 6.01
C ALA A 54 6.52 9.20 4.65
N GLY A 55 7.81 9.50 4.64
CA GLY A 55 8.53 9.84 3.41
C GLY A 55 8.07 11.15 2.75
N VAL A 56 7.65 12.13 3.56
CA VAL A 56 7.36 13.48 3.05
C VAL A 56 8.66 14.13 2.58
N ASP A 57 8.66 14.60 1.34
CA ASP A 57 9.76 15.27 0.66
C ASP A 57 9.29 16.62 0.09
N ASP A 58 10.19 17.39 -0.53
CA ASP A 58 9.86 18.70 -1.11
C ASP A 58 8.72 18.64 -2.14
N SER A 59 8.57 17.51 -2.84
CA SER A 59 7.54 17.32 -3.86
C SER A 59 6.15 17.06 -3.28
N THR A 60 6.08 16.54 -2.05
CA THR A 60 4.84 16.12 -1.38
C THR A 60 4.46 17.01 -0.19
N ALA A 61 5.42 17.75 0.39
CA ALA A 61 5.20 18.58 1.58
C ALA A 61 4.06 19.60 1.42
N ARG A 62 4.04 20.33 0.30
CA ARG A 62 2.97 21.28 -0.01
C ARG A 62 1.61 20.58 -0.07
N TRP A 63 1.55 19.43 -0.74
CA TRP A 63 0.30 18.69 -0.88
C TRP A 63 -0.19 18.15 0.48
N VAL A 64 0.69 17.65 1.33
CA VAL A 64 0.33 17.17 2.68
C VAL A 64 -0.27 18.30 3.52
N GLN A 65 0.31 19.50 3.47
CA GLN A 65 -0.25 20.68 4.13
C GLN A 65 -1.64 21.04 3.58
N GLU A 66 -1.81 21.06 2.26
CA GLU A 66 -3.11 21.30 1.62
C GLU A 66 -4.14 20.19 1.93
N PHE A 67 -3.69 18.94 2.08
CA PHE A 67 -4.55 17.82 2.44
C PHE A 67 -5.05 17.94 3.88
N SER A 68 -4.21 18.41 4.81
CA SER A 68 -4.52 18.48 6.26
C SER A 68 -5.79 19.28 6.61
N VAL A 69 -6.19 20.22 5.77
CA VAL A 69 -7.40 21.04 5.97
C VAL A 69 -8.63 20.52 5.22
N LYS A 70 -8.48 19.45 4.43
CA LYS A 70 -9.60 18.83 3.70
C LYS A 70 -10.43 17.97 4.66
N PRO A 71 -11.73 17.79 4.40
CA PRO A 71 -12.58 16.92 5.21
C PRO A 71 -12.05 15.47 5.28
N TYR A 72 -11.32 15.02 4.25
CA TYR A 72 -10.70 13.70 4.18
C TYR A 72 -9.49 13.52 5.13
N ALA A 73 -8.95 14.59 5.71
CA ALA A 73 -7.89 14.49 6.71
C ALA A 73 -8.41 14.11 8.11
N ASN A 74 -9.74 14.10 8.30
CA ASN A 74 -10.39 13.59 9.49
C ASN A 74 -11.03 12.23 9.19
N PRO A 75 -10.28 11.12 9.28
CA PRO A 75 -10.74 9.80 8.89
C PRO A 75 -11.83 9.27 9.82
N ALA A 76 -12.74 8.49 9.25
CA ALA A 76 -13.70 7.75 10.04
C ALA A 76 -13.04 6.58 10.80
N LYS A 77 -13.68 6.16 11.90
CA LYS A 77 -13.27 4.97 12.64
C LYS A 77 -13.49 3.74 11.78
N LEU A 78 -12.42 3.02 11.44
CA LEU A 78 -12.47 1.82 10.61
C LEU A 78 -13.45 0.77 11.17
N GLU A 79 -13.61 0.72 12.49
CA GLU A 79 -14.52 -0.18 13.19
C GLU A 79 -16.00 0.12 12.94
N SER A 80 -16.32 1.35 12.54
CA SER A 80 -17.68 1.82 12.25
C SER A 80 -18.07 1.72 10.77
N ILE A 81 -17.14 1.26 9.92
CA ILE A 81 -17.33 1.20 8.48
C ILE A 81 -18.11 -0.05 8.09
N ASP A 82 -19.20 0.15 7.37
CA ASP A 82 -19.89 -0.90 6.62
C ASP A 82 -19.39 -0.92 5.17
N GLY A 83 -18.81 -2.05 4.76
CA GLY A 83 -18.24 -2.25 3.42
C GLY A 83 -19.28 -2.14 2.30
N ALA A 84 -20.57 -2.39 2.59
CA ALA A 84 -21.64 -2.33 1.59
C ALA A 84 -21.89 -0.93 1.03
N ARG A 85 -21.42 0.12 1.72
CA ARG A 85 -21.62 1.52 1.28
C ARG A 85 -20.68 1.96 0.17
N TYR A 86 -19.60 1.21 -0.07
CA TYR A 86 -18.52 1.62 -0.96
C TYR A 86 -18.48 0.75 -2.21
N GLN A 87 -18.14 1.37 -3.33
CA GLN A 87 -18.03 0.73 -4.63
C GLN A 87 -16.57 0.42 -4.99
N ALA A 88 -15.63 0.98 -4.23
CA ALA A 88 -14.21 0.71 -4.35
C ALA A 88 -13.55 0.80 -2.98
N LEU A 89 -12.49 0.02 -2.79
CA LEU A 89 -11.62 0.07 -1.62
C LEU A 89 -10.17 0.19 -2.08
N LEU A 90 -9.45 1.13 -1.46
CA LEU A 90 -8.05 1.40 -1.77
C LEU A 90 -7.24 1.41 -0.48
N ILE A 91 -6.11 0.73 -0.50
CA ILE A 91 -5.10 0.78 0.56
C ILE A 91 -3.81 1.27 -0.12
N PRO A 92 -3.39 2.54 0.09
CA PRO A 92 -2.12 3.03 -0.44
C PRO A 92 -0.96 2.29 0.22
N ASP A 93 0.27 2.52 -0.25
CA ASP A 93 1.44 1.98 0.44
C ASP A 93 1.49 2.51 1.89
N CYS A 94 1.32 1.59 2.84
CA CYS A 94 1.15 1.86 4.26
C CYS A 94 2.20 1.07 5.05
N PRO A 95 3.42 1.60 5.26
CA PRO A 95 4.42 0.95 6.10
C PRO A 95 3.91 0.62 7.52
N GLY A 96 2.99 1.44 8.03
CA GLY A 96 2.31 1.20 9.31
C GLY A 96 1.35 0.01 9.34
N ALA A 97 0.85 -0.46 8.18
CA ALA A 97 -0.24 -1.44 8.09
C ALA A 97 0.06 -2.78 8.79
N LEU A 98 1.33 -3.18 8.86
CA LEU A 98 1.73 -4.41 9.56
C LEU A 98 1.50 -4.33 11.07
N ASN A 99 1.44 -3.13 11.64
CA ASN A 99 1.28 -2.92 13.08
C ASN A 99 -0.20 -2.82 13.48
N ASP A 100 -1.09 -2.40 12.58
CA ASP A 100 -2.50 -2.18 12.88
C ASP A 100 -3.47 -2.85 11.90
N LEU A 101 -3.41 -2.52 10.62
CA LEU A 101 -4.36 -3.00 9.61
C LEU A 101 -4.31 -4.53 9.44
N ALA A 102 -3.11 -5.14 9.49
CA ALA A 102 -2.91 -6.58 9.36
C ALA A 102 -3.61 -7.40 10.45
N HIS A 103 -3.91 -6.77 11.60
CA HIS A 103 -4.59 -7.40 12.74
C HIS A 103 -6.02 -6.88 12.93
N SER A 104 -6.52 -6.06 12.01
CA SER A 104 -7.85 -5.46 12.10
C SER A 104 -8.95 -6.42 11.66
N GLY A 105 -9.74 -6.91 12.62
CA GLY A 105 -10.96 -7.66 12.33
C GLY A 105 -11.99 -6.86 11.53
N SER A 106 -11.99 -5.53 11.67
CA SER A 106 -12.85 -4.63 10.90
C SER A 106 -12.46 -4.58 9.44
N LEU A 107 -11.17 -4.42 9.15
CA LEU A 107 -10.67 -4.46 7.77
C LEU A 107 -10.92 -5.83 7.15
N ALA A 108 -10.68 -6.93 7.88
CA ALA A 108 -10.94 -8.28 7.40
C ALA A 108 -12.41 -8.47 6.98
N ARG A 109 -13.36 -7.94 7.78
CA ARG A 109 -14.80 -7.98 7.45
C ARG A 109 -15.12 -7.17 6.20
N ILE A 110 -14.58 -5.97 6.08
CA ILE A 110 -14.79 -5.11 4.89
C ILE A 110 -14.24 -5.78 3.64
N LEU A 111 -12.99 -6.28 3.68
CA LEU A 111 -12.39 -6.99 2.56
C LEU A 111 -13.20 -8.24 2.18
N SER A 112 -13.71 -8.98 3.17
CA SER A 112 -14.56 -10.14 2.91
C SER A 112 -15.84 -9.78 2.15
N HIS A 113 -16.44 -8.61 2.44
CA HIS A 113 -17.57 -8.09 1.69
C HIS A 113 -17.21 -7.83 0.22
N PHE A 114 -16.11 -7.09 -0.03
CA PHE A 114 -15.65 -6.83 -1.40
C PHE A 114 -15.37 -8.13 -2.17
N ILE A 115 -14.69 -9.09 -1.55
CA ILE A 115 -14.37 -10.39 -2.20
C ILE A 115 -15.63 -11.19 -2.54
N SER A 116 -16.67 -11.14 -1.68
CA SER A 116 -17.89 -11.92 -1.86
C SER A 116 -18.91 -11.28 -2.80
N HIS A 117 -18.94 -9.94 -2.89
CA HIS A 117 -19.96 -9.20 -3.63
C HIS A 117 -19.44 -8.46 -4.85
N GLN A 118 -18.13 -8.25 -4.97
CA GLN A 118 -17.50 -7.51 -6.08
C GLN A 118 -16.38 -8.35 -6.68
N SER A 119 -16.75 -9.27 -7.58
CA SER A 119 -15.78 -10.05 -8.36
C SER A 119 -15.18 -9.29 -9.54
N GLU A 120 -15.60 -8.04 -9.77
CA GLU A 120 -15.09 -7.15 -10.81
C GLU A 120 -14.88 -5.78 -10.14
N ASP A 121 -13.72 -5.14 -10.37
CA ASP A 121 -13.34 -3.79 -9.89
C ASP A 121 -12.48 -3.67 -8.61
N LEU A 122 -11.24 -4.17 -8.76
CA LEU A 122 -9.95 -3.50 -8.48
C LEU A 122 -9.51 -3.27 -7.01
N CYS A 123 -8.46 -4.00 -6.64
CA CYS A 123 -7.48 -3.63 -5.62
C CYS A 123 -6.23 -3.08 -6.35
N PHE A 124 -5.91 -1.79 -6.19
CA PHE A 124 -4.64 -1.24 -6.65
C PHE A 124 -3.60 -1.33 -5.53
N SER A 125 -2.56 -2.13 -5.77
CA SER A 125 -1.31 -2.06 -5.04
C SER A 125 -0.30 -1.44 -6.00
N ASP A 126 0.21 -0.25 -5.67
CA ASP A 126 1.17 0.50 -6.48
C ASP A 126 2.49 -0.28 -6.63
N THR A 127 2.59 -1.13 -7.65
CA THR A 127 3.88 -1.48 -8.24
C THR A 127 3.75 -1.54 -9.76
N SER A 128 4.26 -0.49 -10.41
CA SER A 128 4.63 -0.43 -11.83
C SER A 128 3.52 -0.38 -12.89
N TRP A 129 3.17 0.83 -13.32
CA TRP A 129 2.63 1.09 -14.67
C TRP A 129 3.50 2.11 -15.41
N LEU A 130 4.75 1.73 -15.69
CA LEU A 130 5.52 2.32 -16.77
C LEU A 130 5.60 1.29 -17.90
N LEU A 131 5.11 1.71 -19.08
CA LEU A 131 5.20 1.12 -20.43
C LEU A 131 3.94 0.37 -20.94
N GLY A 132 3.09 1.09 -21.68
CA GLY A 132 2.26 0.53 -22.75
C GLY A 132 0.86 1.16 -22.89
N PRO A 133 0.39 1.48 -24.11
CA PRO A 133 -0.93 2.08 -24.32
C PRO A 133 -2.04 1.05 -24.14
N ALA A 134 -3.15 1.46 -23.51
CA ALA A 134 -4.32 0.64 -23.31
C ALA A 134 -5.04 0.33 -24.65
N PRO A 135 -5.29 -0.94 -25.01
CA PRO A 135 -6.32 -1.25 -25.98
C PRO A 135 -7.68 -1.35 -25.26
N ALA A 136 -8.72 -0.90 -25.97
CA ALA A 136 -10.11 -0.92 -25.53
C ALA A 136 -10.55 -2.29 -24.98
N CYS A 137 -11.26 -2.27 -23.85
CA CYS A 137 -11.80 -3.45 -23.20
C CYS A 137 -13.13 -3.84 -23.85
N GLU A 138 -13.11 -4.84 -24.73
CA GLU A 138 -14.30 -5.52 -25.29
C GLU A 138 -14.58 -6.80 -24.49
N THR A 139 -15.79 -6.83 -23.94
CA THR A 139 -16.59 -7.92 -23.38
C THR A 139 -16.10 -9.37 -23.62
N HIS A 140 -15.44 -9.99 -22.63
CA HIS A 140 -15.73 -11.40 -22.26
C HIS A 140 -15.07 -11.83 -20.94
N ARG A 141 -15.92 -11.99 -19.93
CA ARG A 141 -15.85 -12.92 -18.78
C ARG A 141 -14.58 -13.81 -18.77
N ARG A 142 -13.47 -13.31 -18.22
CA ARG A 142 -12.29 -14.11 -17.87
C ARG A 142 -11.85 -13.77 -16.45
N LYS A 143 -12.24 -14.66 -15.55
CA LYS A 143 -11.70 -14.91 -14.21
C LYS A 143 -10.25 -14.41 -14.09
N CYS A 144 -10.05 -13.25 -13.47
CA CYS A 144 -8.72 -12.81 -13.07
C CYS A 144 -8.20 -13.79 -12.01
N SER A 145 -7.14 -14.51 -12.37
CA SER A 145 -6.49 -15.48 -11.50
C SER A 145 -5.87 -14.73 -10.32
N TYR A 146 -6.51 -14.89 -9.15
CA TYR A 146 -6.02 -14.45 -7.84
C TYR A 146 -4.63 -15.06 -7.59
N SER A 147 -3.60 -14.24 -7.63
CA SER A 147 -2.31 -14.51 -7.02
C SER A 147 -1.89 -13.21 -6.32
N SER A 148 -1.83 -13.06 -5.00
CA SER A 148 -1.86 -14.02 -3.91
C SER A 148 -2.28 -13.27 -2.64
N ILE A 149 -3.54 -13.35 -2.23
CA ILE A 149 -3.93 -13.07 -0.84
C ILE A 149 -4.37 -14.40 -0.26
N PRO A 150 -3.54 -15.07 0.56
CA PRO A 150 -3.92 -16.34 1.17
C PRO A 150 -5.04 -16.13 2.20
N PRO A 151 -5.88 -17.16 2.47
CA PRO A 151 -6.85 -17.11 3.56
C PRO A 151 -6.15 -16.77 4.89
N ALA A 152 -6.88 -16.11 5.81
CA ALA A 152 -6.40 -15.59 7.11
C ALA A 152 -5.47 -16.57 7.88
N SER A 153 -5.69 -17.87 7.74
CA SER A 153 -4.90 -18.95 8.34
C SER A 153 -3.49 -19.17 7.77
N ARG A 154 -3.10 -18.49 6.68
CA ARG A 154 -1.82 -18.68 5.97
C ARG A 154 -1.02 -17.38 5.80
N TRP A 155 -1.41 -16.30 6.49
CA TRP A 155 -0.62 -15.07 6.53
C TRP A 155 0.70 -15.33 7.24
N ARG A 156 1.81 -15.33 6.49
CA ARG A 156 3.15 -15.32 7.08
C ARG A 156 3.55 -13.87 7.38
N PRO A 157 4.33 -13.62 8.45
CA PRO A 157 4.91 -12.31 8.71
C PRO A 157 5.64 -11.77 7.47
N TRP A 158 5.36 -10.51 7.12
CA TRP A 158 5.87 -9.83 5.93
C TRP A 158 7.40 -9.80 5.81
N SER A 159 8.13 -10.08 6.90
CA SER A 159 9.59 -10.21 6.96
C SER A 159 10.19 -11.30 6.05
N SER A 160 9.37 -12.16 5.44
CA SER A 160 9.85 -13.27 4.59
C SER A 160 10.04 -12.91 3.11
N ARG A 161 9.76 -11.67 2.67
CA ARG A 161 9.81 -11.29 1.25
C ARG A 161 11.13 -10.65 0.79
N THR A 162 12.14 -10.51 1.66
CA THR A 162 13.46 -9.97 1.32
C THR A 162 14.53 -11.03 0.98
N ALA A 163 14.18 -12.33 0.96
CA ALA A 163 15.12 -13.40 0.68
C ALA A 163 14.84 -14.10 -0.65
N LEU A 164 14.85 -13.39 -1.78
CA LEU A 164 14.82 -14.04 -3.10
C LEU A 164 15.53 -13.23 -4.19
N HIS A 165 16.79 -12.86 -3.96
CA HIS A 165 17.74 -12.54 -5.04
C HIS A 165 19.16 -12.90 -4.61
N LYS A 166 19.44 -14.21 -4.43
CA LYS A 166 20.79 -14.72 -4.65
C LYS A 166 20.81 -16.23 -4.82
N THR A 167 21.07 -16.66 -6.04
CA THR A 167 21.73 -17.91 -6.53
C THR A 167 21.29 -18.05 -8.00
N ARG A 168 22.12 -18.36 -9.00
CA ARG A 168 23.45 -18.97 -9.12
C ARG A 168 23.93 -18.70 -10.57
N SER A 169 25.18 -18.33 -10.83
CA SER A 169 26.28 -19.20 -11.34
C SER A 169 27.33 -18.23 -11.92
N SER A 170 28.65 -18.45 -11.93
CA SER A 170 29.40 -19.70 -12.12
C SER A 170 30.75 -19.64 -11.39
N ALA A 171 31.21 -20.82 -11.03
CA ALA A 171 32.54 -21.12 -10.51
C ALA A 171 33.66 -20.79 -11.51
N ALA A 172 34.79 -20.33 -10.96
CA ALA A 172 36.14 -20.69 -11.41
C ALA A 172 37.05 -20.57 -10.18
N ALA A 173 37.44 -21.71 -9.62
CA ALA A 173 38.46 -21.82 -8.60
C ALA A 173 39.81 -21.98 -9.27
N HIS A 174 40.84 -21.26 -8.82
CA HIS A 174 42.22 -21.78 -8.75
C HIS A 174 43.01 -21.06 -7.63
N THR A 175 43.27 -21.85 -6.61
CA THR A 175 44.24 -21.87 -5.50
C THR A 175 45.52 -21.02 -5.58
N ALA A 176 45.88 -20.38 -4.46
CA ALA A 176 47.16 -20.53 -3.70
C ALA A 176 47.43 -19.24 -2.87
N ALA A 177 47.24 -19.26 -1.54
CA ALA A 177 48.21 -19.61 -0.50
C ALA A 177 49.30 -18.53 -0.28
N GLY A 178 49.32 -17.92 0.91
CA GLY A 178 50.34 -16.95 1.31
C GLY A 178 50.03 -16.25 2.63
N SER A 179 50.16 -17.00 3.73
CA SER A 179 50.10 -16.57 5.13
C SER A 179 51.29 -15.73 5.55
N SER A 180 51.07 -14.62 6.27
CA SER A 180 51.80 -14.26 7.52
C SER A 180 51.46 -12.85 8.02
N SER A 181 50.72 -12.79 9.14
CA SER A 181 50.89 -11.78 10.21
C SER A 181 51.70 -12.47 11.34
N PRO A 182 52.20 -11.81 12.42
CA PRO A 182 51.83 -10.49 12.96
C PRO A 182 52.99 -9.66 13.57
N SER A 183 52.61 -8.50 14.13
CA SER A 183 53.08 -7.86 15.39
C SER A 183 53.54 -6.39 15.32
N PRO A 184 53.39 -5.64 16.45
CA PRO A 184 52.95 -4.25 16.45
C PRO A 184 53.95 -3.27 17.11
N ALA A 185 53.45 -2.06 17.38
CA ALA A 185 53.98 -0.98 18.23
C ALA A 185 54.76 0.14 17.51
N ASN A 186 54.26 1.38 17.58
CA ASN A 186 54.82 2.38 18.50
C ASN A 186 54.22 3.80 18.35
N HIS A 187 54.01 4.43 19.52
CA HIS A 187 54.01 5.86 19.88
C HIS A 187 53.00 6.83 19.21
N LEU A 188 52.00 7.40 19.92
CA LEU A 188 51.99 8.44 20.98
C LEU A 188 52.23 9.91 20.51
N CYS A 189 51.26 10.74 20.91
CA CYS A 189 51.27 12.17 21.22
C CYS A 189 51.30 13.24 20.11
N SER A 190 50.15 13.88 19.96
CA SER A 190 49.86 15.31 20.23
C SER A 190 50.91 16.37 19.88
N LEU A 191 50.51 17.29 19.00
CA LEU A 191 50.47 18.74 19.22
C LEU A 191 49.36 19.34 18.34
#